data_AF-A0A6N8BWJ6-F1
#
_entry.id   AF-A0A6N8BWJ6-F1
#
_cell.length_a   1.000
_cell.length_b   1.000
_cell.length_c   1.000
_cell.angle_alpha   90.00
_cell.angle_beta   90.00
_cell.angle_gamma   90.00
#
_symmetry.space_group_name_H-M   'P 1'
#
loop_
_entity.id
_entity.type
_entity.pdbx_description
1 polymer ?
#
loop_
_entity_poly.entity_id
_entity_poly.type
_entity_poly.pdbx_seq_one_letter_code
_entity_poly.pdbx_strand_id
1 'polypeptide(L)'
;MKPLHRIRFFLTQYAPCLLPLAHFLLNAARLAPFKVQGVPAINSKSYAEKLRDIINTARHAPEQTSTHLLLYTGTLCSGGAERQWCYLANELASRGYRVTLLVDVITGECGHYVPLIHDNVQLMGLDTMKVSLNTALTCTAQEFPYPLCATLLAILYLRPTHVLCQLDQTNIIGTTAALLTGTQKVLMSFRSVNPSHFPYIYSEWLLPQYKELIASPRVVLTGNSRAGCDDYAQWLGIDSSRVTTIRNAVSIPEVPLPQRRQAIRQSLGIEPGKKIILGVFRWTKEKNFHLFLEIVRDLHARFPDLLVLHAGQGPYEHEVRHALKRHGLQNVVRLLGRREDVVDLMHCADLLLLTSNNEGLPNVVLEAQAAALPVVATRVGGIPEAVQDGKTALLAPRGDKETLMAHCAELLDNAALRQSMGQAGREFIQKKFSHAAMGDKMLDLIGLPHKSENPATHDLSSLAAELPIAEAIAWVGLKKYFSEHHEPVVCFSRHFSSKENSILPDGSVRVCPQQIADADKNTINFDWHIASDWTSLKNSIPHCRTAVFLDNACCEAKIRNGLNQCGFEHILFHDQGNLYLIPTVHPSLFRRLWMLARSSFRRRA
;
A
#
# COMPACT_ATOMS: atom_id res chain seq x y z
N MET A 1 -49.00 26.23 9.29
CA MET A 1 -47.82 27.09 9.54
C MET A 1 -46.86 26.34 10.47
N LYS A 2 -45.62 25.97 10.14
CA LYS A 2 -44.82 26.08 8.91
C LYS A 2 -43.84 24.88 8.85
N PRO A 3 -44.04 23.93 7.90
CA PRO A 3 -43.01 23.03 7.37
C PRO A 3 -42.17 23.67 6.24
N LEU A 4 -42.29 24.98 6.01
CA LEU A 4 -41.73 25.68 4.85
C LEU A 4 -40.41 26.42 5.12
N HIS A 5 -39.88 26.39 6.35
CA HIS A 5 -38.63 27.09 6.68
C HIS A 5 -37.36 26.23 6.56
N ARG A 6 -37.45 24.89 6.63
CA ARG A 6 -36.28 24.01 6.42
C ARG A 6 -35.99 23.69 4.95
N ILE A 7 -37.01 23.76 4.09
CA ILE A 7 -36.83 23.59 2.63
C ILE A 7 -36.33 24.89 1.97
N ARG A 8 -36.69 26.07 2.51
CA ARG A 8 -36.16 27.34 2.00
C ARG A 8 -34.68 27.52 2.32
N PHE A 9 -34.20 27.07 3.48
CA PHE A 9 -32.77 27.13 3.82
C PHE A 9 -31.91 26.19 2.95
N PHE A 10 -32.47 25.05 2.51
CA PHE A 10 -31.79 24.10 1.63
C PHE A 10 -31.87 24.44 0.14
N LEU A 11 -32.84 25.27 -0.30
CA LEU A 11 -33.04 25.59 -1.71
C LEU A 11 -32.54 26.99 -2.12
N THR A 12 -32.29 27.92 -1.20
CA THR A 12 -31.74 29.24 -1.56
C THR A 12 -30.21 29.32 -1.56
N GLN A 13 -29.48 28.32 -1.05
CA GLN A 13 -28.01 28.32 -1.07
C GLN A 13 -27.35 27.60 -2.26
N TYR A 14 -28.08 26.75 -3.00
CA TYR A 14 -27.49 25.88 -4.03
C TYR A 14 -27.92 26.20 -5.47
N ALA A 15 -28.64 27.30 -5.67
CA ALA A 15 -29.02 27.80 -6.99
C ALA A 15 -27.89 28.49 -7.81
N PRO A 16 -26.80 29.05 -7.22
CA PRO A 16 -25.68 29.58 -8.02
C PRO A 16 -24.66 28.51 -8.47
N CYS A 17 -24.76 27.27 -7.97
CA CYS A 17 -23.67 26.28 -7.99
C CYS A 17 -23.59 25.41 -9.26
N LEU A 18 -24.47 25.63 -10.24
CA LEU A 18 -24.45 24.89 -11.52
C LEU A 18 -23.62 25.57 -12.61
N LEU A 19 -23.36 26.88 -12.51
CA LEU A 19 -22.46 27.60 -13.42
C LEU A 19 -20.98 27.14 -13.29
N PRO A 20 -20.42 26.94 -12.08
CA PRO A 20 -19.01 26.60 -11.90
C PRO A 20 -18.64 25.17 -12.34
N LEU A 21 -19.52 24.18 -12.21
CA LEU A 21 -19.27 22.82 -12.71
C LEU A 21 -19.26 22.79 -14.24
N ALA A 22 -20.20 23.51 -14.88
CA ALA A 22 -20.18 23.72 -16.32
C ALA A 22 -18.93 24.50 -16.75
N HIS A 23 -18.52 25.52 -15.99
CA HIS A 23 -17.29 26.29 -16.24
C HIS A 23 -16.01 25.47 -16.01
N PHE A 24 -16.01 24.53 -15.05
CA PHE A 24 -14.92 23.60 -14.76
C PHE A 24 -14.78 22.55 -15.85
N LEU A 25 -15.89 21.94 -16.30
CA LEU A 25 -15.89 21.03 -17.45
C LEU A 25 -15.51 21.75 -18.76
N LEU A 26 -15.97 22.99 -18.95
CA LEU A 26 -15.60 23.85 -20.09
C LEU A 26 -14.13 24.30 -20.04
N ASN A 27 -13.52 24.46 -18.86
CA ASN A 27 -12.11 24.79 -18.72
C ASN A 27 -11.21 23.55 -18.74
N ALA A 28 -11.67 22.39 -18.27
CA ALA A 28 -11.01 21.10 -18.45
C ALA A 28 -10.98 20.69 -19.94
N ALA A 29 -12.02 21.04 -20.70
CA ALA A 29 -12.05 20.93 -22.16
C ALA A 29 -11.01 21.83 -22.88
N ARG A 30 -10.41 22.81 -22.20
CA ARG A 30 -9.31 23.63 -22.75
C ARG A 30 -7.93 22.95 -22.67
N LEU A 31 -7.82 21.78 -22.00
CA LEU A 31 -6.56 21.05 -21.85
C LEU A 31 -6.30 19.96 -22.93
N ALA A 32 -7.19 19.76 -23.92
CA ALA A 32 -6.99 19.10 -25.26
C ALA A 32 -8.38 18.79 -25.91
N PRO A 33 -8.51 18.56 -27.24
CA PRO A 33 -9.65 18.99 -28.04
C PRO A 33 -10.87 18.06 -27.93
N PHE A 34 -11.65 18.20 -26.86
CA PHE A 34 -13.02 17.68 -26.80
C PHE A 34 -14.00 18.85 -26.85
N LYS A 35 -14.70 19.01 -27.99
CA LYS A 35 -15.86 19.91 -28.10
C LYS A 35 -17.05 19.25 -27.40
N VAL A 36 -17.26 19.57 -26.12
CA VAL A 36 -18.52 19.29 -25.43
C VAL A 36 -19.54 20.34 -25.91
N GLN A 37 -20.40 19.99 -26.87
CA GLN A 37 -21.51 20.83 -27.28
C GLN A 37 -22.75 20.55 -26.41
N GLY A 38 -23.22 21.60 -25.73
CA GLY A 38 -24.59 21.72 -25.22
C GLY A 38 -24.91 20.92 -23.96
N VAL A 39 -24.56 21.45 -22.78
CA VAL A 39 -25.23 21.08 -21.52
C VAL A 39 -26.42 22.02 -21.33
N PRO A 40 -27.69 21.55 -21.38
CA PRO A 40 -28.85 22.41 -21.13
C PRO A 40 -28.83 22.94 -19.68
N ALA A 41 -29.38 24.14 -19.47
CA ALA A 41 -29.51 24.73 -18.14
C ALA A 41 -30.32 23.81 -17.21
N ILE A 42 -29.72 23.42 -16.08
CA ILE A 42 -30.21 22.33 -15.21
C ILE A 42 -31.14 22.90 -14.13
N ASN A 43 -32.40 22.45 -14.13
CA ASN A 43 -33.40 22.77 -13.09
C ASN A 43 -33.31 21.80 -11.89
N SER A 44 -33.92 22.18 -10.77
CA SER A 44 -33.83 21.58 -9.42
C SER A 44 -34.18 20.08 -9.30
N LYS A 45 -33.25 19.18 -9.62
CA LYS A 45 -33.35 17.71 -9.37
C LYS A 45 -32.48 17.23 -8.19
N SER A 46 -32.76 16.03 -7.65
CA SER A 46 -32.01 15.36 -6.57
C SER A 46 -30.59 14.92 -7.01
N TYR A 47 -29.68 14.63 -6.07
CA TYR A 47 -28.29 14.22 -6.35
C TYR A 47 -28.20 12.97 -7.25
N ALA A 48 -29.10 12.00 -7.05
CA ALA A 48 -29.18 10.80 -7.87
C ALA A 48 -29.59 11.10 -9.32
N GLU A 49 -30.55 12.01 -9.52
CA GLU A 49 -30.99 12.42 -10.86
C GLU A 49 -29.94 13.24 -11.60
N LYS A 50 -29.14 14.04 -10.88
CA LYS A 50 -28.00 14.79 -11.43
C LYS A 50 -26.86 13.88 -11.87
N LEU A 51 -26.52 12.87 -11.06
CA LEU A 51 -25.57 11.82 -11.43
C LEU A 51 -26.04 11.07 -12.67
N ARG A 52 -27.33 10.72 -12.73
CA ARG A 52 -27.94 10.06 -13.88
C ARG A 52 -27.83 10.89 -15.16
N ASP A 53 -28.11 12.19 -15.10
CA ASP A 53 -28.01 13.08 -16.27
C ASP A 53 -26.54 13.23 -16.75
N ILE A 54 -25.55 13.31 -15.85
CA ILE A 54 -24.13 13.39 -16.25
C ILE A 54 -23.63 12.06 -16.83
N ILE A 55 -23.98 10.93 -16.20
CA ILE A 55 -23.64 9.57 -16.68
C ILE A 55 -24.21 9.33 -18.08
N ASN A 56 -25.43 9.80 -18.34
CA ASN A 56 -26.09 9.68 -19.65
C ASN A 56 -25.47 10.58 -20.73
N THR A 57 -24.82 11.67 -20.34
CA THR A 57 -24.20 12.64 -21.26
C THR A 57 -22.75 12.29 -21.62
N ALA A 58 -22.07 11.50 -20.78
CA ALA A 58 -20.71 11.00 -21.03
C ALA A 58 -20.70 10.00 -22.21
N ARG A 59 -20.55 10.50 -23.44
CA ARG A 59 -20.42 9.70 -24.67
C ARG A 59 -18.94 9.44 -25.01
N HIS A 60 -18.63 8.15 -25.21
CA HIS A 60 -17.47 7.55 -25.89
C HIS A 60 -16.08 8.11 -25.50
N ALA A 61 -15.31 7.31 -24.77
CA ALA A 61 -13.88 7.53 -24.63
C ALA A 61 -13.18 7.45 -25.99
N PRO A 62 -12.19 8.31 -26.27
CA PRO A 62 -11.34 8.13 -27.45
C PRO A 62 -10.66 6.76 -27.40
N GLU A 63 -10.49 6.11 -28.56
CA GLU A 63 -9.70 4.89 -28.67
C GLU A 63 -8.28 5.15 -28.16
N GLN A 64 -7.93 4.51 -27.04
CA GLN A 64 -6.56 4.47 -26.54
C GLN A 64 -5.88 3.22 -27.07
N THR A 65 -4.71 3.40 -27.66
CA THR A 65 -3.91 2.32 -28.25
C THR A 65 -3.20 1.44 -27.21
N SER A 66 -3.09 1.90 -25.95
CA SER A 66 -2.47 1.13 -24.86
C SER A 66 -3.42 0.96 -23.68
N THR A 67 -3.61 -0.29 -23.25
CA THR A 67 -4.43 -0.63 -22.07
C THR A 67 -3.73 -0.13 -20.80
N HIS A 68 -4.34 0.84 -20.14
CA HIS A 68 -3.92 1.36 -18.85
C HIS A 68 -4.95 0.97 -17.78
N LEU A 69 -4.47 0.30 -16.73
CA LEU A 69 -5.27 -0.16 -15.58
C LEU A 69 -4.98 0.74 -14.38
N LEU A 70 -6.01 1.41 -13.86
CA LEU A 70 -5.94 2.16 -12.61
C LEU A 70 -6.57 1.32 -11.50
N LEU A 71 -5.78 0.91 -10.53
CA LEU A 71 -6.20 0.18 -9.33
C LEU A 71 -6.32 1.18 -8.17
N TYR A 72 -7.49 1.33 -7.58
CA TYR A 72 -7.77 2.33 -6.55
C TYR A 72 -8.16 1.70 -5.20
N THR A 73 -7.47 2.12 -4.14
CA THR A 73 -7.75 1.75 -2.76
C THR A 73 -7.44 2.92 -1.81
N GLY A 74 -8.04 2.98 -0.62
CA GLY A 74 -7.86 4.16 0.24
C GLY A 74 -6.46 4.28 0.85
N THR A 75 -5.87 3.18 1.30
CA THR A 75 -4.54 3.15 1.92
C THR A 75 -3.79 1.86 1.58
N LEU A 76 -2.53 1.76 1.97
CA LEU A 76 -1.73 0.52 1.99
C LEU A 76 -1.33 0.13 3.42
N CYS A 77 -2.21 0.38 4.39
CA CYS A 77 -2.09 -0.09 5.76
C CYS A 77 -1.91 -1.62 5.83
N SER A 78 -1.54 -2.18 7.00
CA SER A 78 -1.44 -3.64 7.25
C SER A 78 -2.79 -4.37 7.29
N GLY A 79 -3.66 -4.14 6.30
CA GLY A 79 -4.90 -4.85 6.13
C GLY A 79 -4.81 -5.94 5.05
N GLY A 80 -5.74 -6.88 5.11
CA GLY A 80 -5.76 -7.99 4.15
C GLY A 80 -6.24 -7.58 2.76
N ALA A 81 -7.02 -6.51 2.63
CA ALA A 81 -7.51 -6.03 1.34
C ALA A 81 -6.40 -5.33 0.55
N GLU A 82 -5.64 -4.48 1.24
CA GLU A 82 -4.53 -3.69 0.75
C GLU A 82 -3.45 -4.59 0.14
N ARG A 83 -3.02 -5.63 0.86
CA ARG A 83 -2.02 -6.59 0.35
C ARG A 83 -2.45 -7.28 -0.94
N GLN A 84 -3.72 -7.66 -1.03
CA GLN A 84 -4.25 -8.34 -2.21
C GLN A 84 -4.26 -7.42 -3.43
N TRP A 85 -4.43 -6.13 -3.20
CA TRP A 85 -4.33 -5.11 -4.25
C TRP A 85 -2.90 -4.93 -4.74
N CYS A 86 -1.91 -4.96 -3.84
CA CYS A 86 -0.49 -5.00 -4.23
C CYS A 86 -0.18 -6.24 -5.06
N TYR A 87 -0.62 -7.43 -4.62
CA TYR A 87 -0.43 -8.67 -5.39
C TYR A 87 -1.07 -8.60 -6.77
N LEU A 88 -2.29 -8.08 -6.87
CA LEU A 88 -2.95 -7.93 -8.16
C LEU A 88 -2.23 -6.91 -9.05
N ALA A 89 -1.79 -5.77 -8.51
CA ALA A 89 -1.06 -4.76 -9.26
C ALA A 89 0.25 -5.33 -9.85
N ASN A 90 1.02 -6.03 -9.01
CA ASN A 90 2.28 -6.68 -9.42
C ASN A 90 2.05 -7.75 -10.49
N GLU A 91 1.02 -8.59 -10.31
CA GLU A 91 0.66 -9.65 -11.26
C GLU A 91 0.21 -9.09 -12.62
N LEU A 92 -0.56 -8.01 -12.63
CA LEU A 92 -0.98 -7.38 -13.88
C LEU A 92 0.22 -6.70 -14.57
N ALA A 93 1.11 -6.06 -13.79
CA ALA A 93 2.29 -5.41 -14.32
C ALA A 93 3.34 -6.40 -14.86
N SER A 94 3.54 -7.55 -14.22
CA SER A 94 4.45 -8.61 -14.71
C SER A 94 4.02 -9.19 -16.08
N ARG A 95 2.71 -9.12 -16.38
CA ARG A 95 2.12 -9.47 -17.68
C ARG A 95 2.21 -8.34 -18.72
N GLY A 96 2.93 -7.25 -18.42
CA GLY A 96 3.12 -6.12 -19.32
C GLY A 96 1.90 -5.22 -19.49
N TYR A 97 0.96 -5.20 -18.54
CA TYR A 97 -0.02 -4.13 -18.47
C TYR A 97 0.59 -2.88 -17.85
N ARG A 98 0.25 -1.70 -18.37
CA ARG A 98 0.52 -0.46 -17.66
C ARG A 98 -0.43 -0.38 -16.47
N VAL A 99 0.11 -0.40 -15.26
CA VAL A 99 -0.65 -0.39 -14.02
C VAL A 99 -0.29 0.84 -13.20
N THR A 100 -1.31 1.60 -12.78
CA THR A 100 -1.19 2.62 -11.74
C THR A 100 -1.97 2.18 -10.51
N LEU A 101 -1.31 2.14 -9.35
CA LEU A 101 -1.93 1.97 -8.04
C LEU A 101 -2.16 3.36 -7.42
N LEU A 102 -3.42 3.77 -7.37
CA LEU A 102 -3.88 5.02 -6.77
C LEU A 102 -4.29 4.80 -5.31
N VAL A 103 -3.81 5.67 -4.42
CA VAL A 103 -4.13 5.62 -3.00
C VAL A 103 -4.51 6.99 -2.44
N ASP A 104 -5.42 7.07 -1.47
CA ASP A 104 -5.77 8.36 -0.87
C ASP A 104 -4.60 8.91 -0.03
N VAL A 105 -4.01 8.04 0.79
CA VAL A 105 -2.90 8.36 1.69
C VAL A 105 -1.83 7.28 1.62
N ILE A 106 -0.58 7.67 1.39
CA ILE A 106 0.59 6.77 1.31
C ILE A 106 1.61 6.95 2.44
N THR A 107 1.47 8.03 3.21
CA THR A 107 2.44 8.39 4.25
C THR A 107 2.22 7.64 5.57
N GLY A 108 3.30 7.47 6.34
CA GLY A 108 3.24 6.86 7.68
C GLY A 108 2.73 5.41 7.68
N GLU A 109 1.87 5.07 8.64
CA GLU A 109 1.32 3.70 8.77
C GLU A 109 0.45 3.26 7.57
N CYS A 110 -0.04 4.23 6.78
CA CYS A 110 -0.80 4.01 5.55
C CYS A 110 0.05 3.52 4.37
N GLY A 111 1.38 3.55 4.48
CA GLY A 111 2.31 3.10 3.45
C GLY A 111 2.93 1.72 3.70
N HIS A 112 2.36 0.90 4.57
CA HIS A 112 3.01 -0.34 5.02
C HIS A 112 3.34 -1.35 3.93
N TYR A 113 2.46 -1.52 2.94
CA TYR A 113 2.73 -2.40 1.80
C TYR A 113 3.39 -1.71 0.60
N VAL A 114 3.90 -0.47 0.77
CA VAL A 114 4.68 0.18 -0.29
C VAL A 114 5.89 -0.66 -0.72
N PRO A 115 6.69 -1.24 0.19
CA PRO A 115 7.82 -2.10 -0.19
C PRO A 115 7.43 -3.39 -0.93
N LEU A 116 6.14 -3.75 -0.93
CA LEU A 116 5.65 -4.94 -1.65
C LEU A 116 5.38 -4.65 -3.14
N ILE A 117 5.31 -3.38 -3.54
CA ILE A 117 4.96 -2.98 -4.91
C ILE A 117 6.19 -3.09 -5.81
N HIS A 118 6.05 -3.73 -6.97
CA HIS A 118 7.14 -3.86 -7.95
C HIS A 118 7.40 -2.53 -8.67
N ASP A 119 8.64 -2.30 -9.11
CA ASP A 119 9.06 -1.05 -9.79
C ASP A 119 8.29 -0.75 -11.08
N ASN A 120 7.70 -1.77 -11.72
CA ASN A 120 6.89 -1.63 -12.93
C ASN A 120 5.43 -1.22 -12.65
N VAL A 121 5.04 -1.04 -11.39
CA VAL A 121 3.75 -0.49 -10.98
C VAL A 121 3.92 0.98 -10.62
N GLN A 122 3.19 1.87 -11.30
CA GLN A 122 3.20 3.29 -10.95
C GLN A 122 2.38 3.51 -9.67
N LEU A 123 2.99 4.01 -8.60
CA LEU A 123 2.29 4.34 -7.35
C LEU A 123 1.97 5.83 -7.26
N MET A 124 0.73 6.19 -6.93
CA MET A 124 0.26 7.58 -6.85
C MET A 124 -0.58 7.80 -5.58
N GLY A 125 -0.13 8.69 -4.69
CA GLY A 125 -0.88 9.13 -3.51
C GLY A 125 -1.62 10.46 -3.73
N LEU A 126 -2.92 10.53 -3.47
CA LEU A 126 -3.70 11.77 -3.57
C LEU A 126 -3.22 12.83 -2.57
N ASP A 127 -2.79 12.41 -1.38
CA ASP A 127 -2.15 13.24 -0.35
C ASP A 127 -0.85 13.91 -0.83
N THR A 128 -0.11 13.25 -1.72
CA THR A 128 1.13 13.77 -2.31
C THR A 128 0.91 14.62 -3.56
N MET A 129 -0.28 14.56 -4.17
CA MET A 129 -0.61 15.45 -5.27
C MET A 129 -0.80 16.87 -4.73
N LYS A 130 0.23 17.71 -4.94
CA LYS A 130 0.12 19.17 -4.78
C LYS A 130 -0.81 19.72 -5.85
N VAL A 131 -2.12 19.54 -5.68
CA VAL A 131 -3.09 20.25 -6.50
C VAL A 131 -3.09 21.69 -6.00
N SER A 132 -2.44 22.60 -6.73
CA SER A 132 -2.71 24.03 -6.62
C SER A 132 -4.14 24.29 -7.07
N LEU A 133 -5.09 23.96 -6.19
CA LEU A 133 -6.49 24.32 -6.35
C LEU A 133 -6.51 25.84 -6.26
N ASN A 134 -6.69 26.49 -7.41
CA ASN A 134 -6.90 27.93 -7.49
C ASN A 134 -8.03 28.31 -6.51
N THR A 135 -7.97 29.47 -5.86
CA THR A 135 -8.85 29.88 -4.73
C THR A 135 -10.36 29.78 -5.03
N ALA A 136 -10.75 29.64 -6.30
CA ALA A 136 -12.11 29.33 -6.74
C ALA A 136 -12.58 27.90 -6.40
N LEU A 137 -11.68 26.92 -6.25
CA LEU A 137 -11.98 25.52 -5.94
C LEU A 137 -12.15 25.28 -4.43
N THR A 138 -11.51 26.09 -3.57
CA THR A 138 -11.74 26.07 -2.13
C THR A 138 -13.19 26.38 -1.74
N CYS A 139 -13.92 27.13 -2.58
CA CYS A 139 -15.34 27.43 -2.36
C CYS A 139 -16.28 26.29 -2.80
N THR A 140 -15.81 25.29 -3.57
CA THR A 140 -16.61 24.13 -4.03
C THR A 140 -16.35 22.86 -3.23
N ALA A 141 -15.31 22.83 -2.40
CA ALA A 141 -14.95 21.71 -1.52
C ALA A 141 -15.99 21.40 -0.43
N GLN A 142 -16.96 22.30 -0.20
CA GLN A 142 -18.11 22.03 0.67
C GLN A 142 -19.19 21.17 -0.01
N GLU A 143 -19.20 21.07 -1.34
CA GLU A 143 -20.24 20.37 -2.12
C GLU A 143 -19.77 19.03 -2.73
N PHE A 144 -18.46 18.88 -2.96
CA PHE A 144 -17.85 17.63 -3.41
C PHE A 144 -16.71 17.22 -2.48
N PRO A 145 -16.75 16.01 -1.90
CA PRO A 145 -15.69 15.55 -1.01
C PRO A 145 -14.37 15.52 -1.78
N TYR A 146 -13.32 16.11 -1.20
CA TYR A 146 -11.98 16.23 -1.80
C TYR A 146 -11.47 14.94 -2.48
N PRO A 147 -11.65 13.73 -1.89
CA PRO A 147 -11.27 12.48 -2.54
C PRO A 147 -11.90 12.26 -3.93
N LEU A 148 -13.16 12.66 -4.14
CA LEU A 148 -13.83 12.53 -5.44
C LEU A 148 -13.23 13.48 -6.48
N CYS A 149 -12.99 14.75 -6.10
CA CYS A 149 -12.37 15.72 -6.98
C CYS A 149 -10.94 15.29 -7.37
N ALA A 150 -10.16 14.86 -6.39
CA ALA A 150 -8.78 14.40 -6.61
C ALA A 150 -8.74 13.13 -7.48
N THR A 151 -9.63 12.17 -7.24
CA THR A 151 -9.74 10.95 -8.06
C THR A 151 -10.17 11.27 -9.49
N LEU A 152 -11.11 12.21 -9.68
CA LEU A 152 -11.53 12.65 -11.01
C LEU A 152 -10.37 13.31 -11.78
N LEU A 153 -9.59 14.17 -11.12
CA LEU A 153 -8.39 14.76 -11.71
C LEU A 153 -7.34 13.69 -12.08
N ALA A 154 -7.12 12.71 -11.20
CA ALA A 154 -6.22 11.60 -11.47
C ALA A 154 -6.65 10.81 -12.72
N ILE A 155 -7.93 10.48 -12.84
CA ILE A 155 -8.47 9.74 -14.01
C ILE A 155 -8.38 10.59 -15.29
N LEU A 156 -8.65 11.90 -15.23
CA LEU A 156 -8.49 12.79 -16.39
C LEU A 156 -7.03 12.94 -16.84
N TYR A 157 -6.09 12.94 -15.89
CA TYR A 157 -4.65 13.03 -16.16
C TYR A 157 -4.09 11.72 -16.72
N LEU A 158 -4.38 10.60 -16.05
CA LEU A 158 -3.86 9.27 -16.38
C LEU A 158 -4.56 8.63 -17.57
N ARG A 159 -5.82 9.03 -17.81
CA ARG A 159 -6.73 8.47 -18.82
C ARG A 159 -6.65 6.94 -18.85
N PRO A 160 -7.03 6.24 -17.78
CA PRO A 160 -7.06 4.79 -17.77
C PRO A 160 -8.20 4.26 -18.66
N THR A 161 -7.96 3.11 -19.29
CA THR A 161 -9.02 2.35 -19.97
C THR A 161 -9.93 1.63 -18.97
N HIS A 162 -9.35 1.18 -17.86
CA HIS A 162 -10.02 0.41 -16.82
C HIS A 162 -9.75 1.02 -15.45
N VAL A 163 -10.80 1.17 -14.63
CA VAL A 163 -10.67 1.58 -13.23
C VAL A 163 -11.18 0.44 -12.35
N LEU A 164 -10.29 -0.13 -11.54
CA LEU A 164 -10.61 -1.18 -10.60
C LEU A 164 -10.59 -0.54 -9.22
N CYS A 165 -11.65 -0.72 -8.45
CA CYS A 165 -11.77 -0.22 -7.09
C CYS A 165 -11.93 -1.41 -6.14
N GLN A 166 -11.47 -1.26 -4.90
CA GLN A 166 -11.82 -2.17 -3.81
C GLN A 166 -12.25 -1.42 -2.56
N LEU A 167 -13.01 -2.05 -1.67
CA LEU A 167 -13.59 -1.46 -0.44
C LEU A 167 -14.70 -0.44 -0.73
N ASP A 168 -15.67 -0.32 0.18
CA ASP A 168 -16.94 0.34 -0.12
C ASP A 168 -16.81 1.82 -0.51
N GLN A 169 -16.05 2.59 0.25
CA GLN A 169 -15.93 4.03 0.00
C GLN A 169 -15.22 4.32 -1.34
N THR A 170 -14.11 3.65 -1.60
CA THR A 170 -13.34 3.77 -2.84
C THR A 170 -14.06 3.15 -4.04
N ASN A 171 -14.87 2.11 -3.83
CA ASN A 171 -15.81 1.60 -4.84
C ASN A 171 -16.78 2.70 -5.28
N ILE A 172 -17.42 3.42 -4.35
CA ILE A 172 -18.32 4.53 -4.68
C ILE A 172 -17.57 5.67 -5.38
N ILE A 173 -16.49 6.16 -4.77
CA ILE A 173 -15.76 7.36 -5.24
C ILE A 173 -15.13 7.11 -6.61
N GLY A 174 -14.35 6.04 -6.74
CA GLY A 174 -13.65 5.70 -7.96
C GLY A 174 -14.60 5.35 -9.10
N THR A 175 -15.69 4.64 -8.82
CA THR A 175 -16.69 4.33 -9.85
C THR A 175 -17.41 5.57 -10.33
N THR A 176 -17.78 6.46 -9.40
CA THR A 176 -18.38 7.75 -9.76
C THR A 176 -17.44 8.54 -10.68
N ALA A 177 -16.18 8.72 -10.27
CA ALA A 177 -15.18 9.44 -11.07
C ALA A 177 -14.93 8.78 -12.44
N ALA A 178 -14.84 7.46 -12.50
CA ALA A 178 -14.62 6.71 -13.73
C ALA A 178 -15.80 6.81 -14.71
N LEU A 179 -17.04 6.74 -14.20
CA LEU A 179 -18.24 6.87 -15.04
C LEU A 179 -18.37 8.28 -15.61
N LEU A 180 -18.10 9.32 -14.81
CA LEU A 180 -18.13 10.74 -15.21
C LEU A 180 -17.09 11.09 -16.29
N THR A 181 -15.94 10.41 -16.27
CA THR A 181 -14.82 10.64 -17.20
C THR A 181 -14.87 9.73 -18.44
N GLY A 182 -15.89 8.87 -18.55
CA GLY A 182 -16.06 8.01 -19.73
C GLY A 182 -15.17 6.76 -19.76
N THR A 183 -14.59 6.34 -18.62
CA THR A 183 -13.78 5.10 -18.54
C THR A 183 -14.53 3.91 -19.13
N GLN A 184 -13.84 3.05 -19.91
CA GLN A 184 -14.48 1.99 -20.70
C GLN A 184 -15.11 0.91 -19.81
N LYS A 185 -14.38 0.46 -18.78
CA LYS A 185 -14.81 -0.57 -17.84
C LYS A 185 -14.44 -0.16 -16.42
N VAL A 186 -15.34 -0.42 -15.49
CA VAL A 186 -15.13 -0.14 -14.07
C VAL A 186 -15.46 -1.39 -13.26
N LEU A 187 -14.60 -1.72 -12.31
CA LEU A 187 -14.79 -2.87 -11.43
C LEU A 187 -14.93 -2.39 -9.98
N MET A 188 -15.93 -2.91 -9.27
CA MET A 188 -16.10 -2.73 -7.83
C MET A 188 -15.79 -4.06 -7.13
N SER A 189 -14.78 -4.07 -6.26
CA SER A 189 -14.35 -5.27 -5.52
C SER A 189 -14.78 -5.21 -4.05
N PHE A 190 -15.54 -6.22 -3.64
CA PHE A 190 -15.98 -6.47 -2.27
C PHE A 190 -14.93 -7.32 -1.55
N ARG A 191 -14.53 -6.89 -0.35
CA ARG A 191 -13.43 -7.54 0.40
C ARG A 191 -13.90 -8.25 1.67
N SER A 192 -15.20 -8.21 1.93
CA SER A 192 -15.88 -8.82 3.08
C SER A 192 -17.34 -9.15 2.70
N VAL A 193 -18.15 -9.50 3.69
CA VAL A 193 -19.63 -9.40 3.63
C VAL A 193 -20.07 -7.93 3.56
N ASN A 194 -21.34 -7.69 3.23
CA ASN A 194 -21.88 -6.35 2.98
C ASN A 194 -21.75 -5.42 4.19
N PRO A 195 -21.63 -4.10 3.98
CA PRO A 195 -21.26 -3.16 5.04
C PRO A 195 -22.29 -3.08 6.18
N SER A 196 -23.54 -3.51 5.99
CA SER A 196 -24.57 -3.48 7.04
C SER A 196 -24.25 -4.37 8.25
N HIS A 197 -23.39 -5.38 8.07
CA HIS A 197 -22.88 -6.22 9.16
C HIS A 197 -21.87 -5.49 10.07
N PHE A 198 -21.45 -4.27 9.69
CA PHE A 198 -20.42 -3.49 10.37
C PHE A 198 -20.91 -2.07 10.67
N PRO A 199 -21.63 -1.85 11.79
CA PRO A 199 -22.26 -0.55 12.12
C PRO A 199 -21.29 0.64 12.18
N TYR A 200 -19.98 0.39 12.38
CA TYR A 200 -18.95 1.41 12.45
C TYR A 200 -18.44 1.91 11.08
N ILE A 201 -18.71 1.18 9.99
CA ILE A 201 -18.44 1.60 8.60
C ILE A 201 -19.72 1.77 7.77
N TYR A 202 -20.84 1.21 8.21
CA TYR A 202 -22.11 1.32 7.49
C TYR A 202 -22.65 2.75 7.52
N SER A 203 -23.24 3.15 6.40
CA SER A 203 -24.09 4.33 6.33
C SER A 203 -25.24 4.07 5.37
N GLU A 204 -26.44 4.57 5.70
CA GLU A 204 -27.67 4.32 4.92
C GLU A 204 -27.58 4.81 3.48
N TRP A 205 -26.70 5.78 3.20
CA TRP A 205 -26.47 6.30 1.85
C TRP A 205 -25.69 5.35 0.94
N LEU A 206 -25.01 4.32 1.47
CA LEU A 206 -24.22 3.38 0.65
C LEU A 206 -25.10 2.59 -0.31
N LEU A 207 -26.22 2.04 0.18
CA LEU A 207 -27.08 1.15 -0.62
C LEU A 207 -27.66 1.86 -1.86
N PRO A 208 -28.30 3.04 -1.75
CA PRO A 208 -28.78 3.78 -2.91
C PRO A 208 -27.68 4.11 -3.93
N GLN A 209 -26.49 4.48 -3.46
CA GLN A 209 -25.38 4.84 -4.36
C GLN A 209 -24.86 3.62 -5.13
N TYR A 210 -24.69 2.49 -4.46
CA TYR A 210 -24.36 1.24 -5.14
C TYR A 210 -25.40 0.92 -6.22
N LYS A 211 -26.70 0.96 -5.89
CA LYS A 211 -27.78 0.66 -6.85
C LYS A 211 -27.74 1.55 -8.10
N GLU A 212 -27.48 2.84 -7.96
CA GLU A 212 -27.34 3.76 -9.10
C GLU A 212 -26.09 3.45 -9.94
N LEU A 213 -24.95 3.18 -9.31
CA LEU A 213 -23.70 2.92 -10.03
C LEU A 213 -23.73 1.60 -10.82
N ILE A 214 -24.26 0.53 -10.21
CA ILE A 214 -24.31 -0.81 -10.82
C ILE A 214 -25.39 -0.94 -11.92
N ALA A 215 -26.22 0.09 -12.11
CA ALA A 215 -27.14 0.18 -13.24
C ALA A 215 -26.38 0.43 -14.57
N SER A 216 -25.16 0.94 -14.51
CA SER A 216 -24.33 1.12 -15.70
C SER A 216 -23.79 -0.23 -16.20
N PRO A 217 -23.90 -0.55 -17.50
CA PRO A 217 -23.34 -1.79 -18.07
C PRO A 217 -21.80 -1.79 -18.11
N ARG A 218 -21.17 -0.64 -17.82
CA ARG A 218 -19.71 -0.52 -17.68
C ARG A 218 -19.19 -1.04 -16.34
N VAL A 219 -20.07 -1.22 -15.35
CA VAL A 219 -19.70 -1.63 -14.00
C VAL A 219 -19.84 -3.15 -13.84
N VAL A 220 -18.76 -3.79 -13.45
CA VAL A 220 -18.72 -5.22 -13.07
C VAL A 220 -18.39 -5.37 -11.59
N LEU A 221 -18.91 -6.43 -10.97
CA LEU A 221 -18.79 -6.66 -9.53
C LEU A 221 -17.98 -7.91 -9.25
N THR A 222 -17.13 -7.84 -8.25
CA THR A 222 -16.38 -8.99 -7.77
C THR A 222 -16.31 -9.04 -6.25
N GLY A 223 -16.19 -10.24 -5.68
CA GLY A 223 -15.97 -10.46 -4.26
C GLY A 223 -14.93 -11.55 -4.00
N ASN A 224 -14.30 -11.51 -2.83
CA ASN A 224 -13.21 -12.45 -2.49
C ASN A 224 -13.66 -13.84 -2.02
N SER A 225 -14.94 -14.03 -1.74
CA SER A 225 -15.55 -15.31 -1.38
C SER A 225 -16.94 -15.43 -1.99
N ARG A 226 -17.42 -16.65 -2.24
CA ARG A 226 -18.80 -16.90 -2.68
C ARG A 226 -19.76 -16.36 -1.62
N ALA A 227 -19.50 -16.63 -0.34
CA ALA A 227 -20.31 -16.13 0.76
C ALA A 227 -20.47 -14.60 0.74
N GLY A 228 -19.36 -13.86 0.53
CA GLY A 228 -19.42 -12.40 0.42
C GLY A 228 -20.13 -11.92 -0.85
N CYS A 229 -19.94 -12.61 -1.98
CA CYS A 229 -20.63 -12.29 -3.24
C CYS A 229 -22.15 -12.42 -3.09
N ASP A 230 -22.62 -13.53 -2.51
CA ASP A 230 -24.04 -13.82 -2.33
C ASP A 230 -24.69 -12.82 -1.35
N ASP A 231 -23.99 -12.51 -0.26
CA ASP A 231 -24.46 -11.55 0.75
C ASP A 231 -24.54 -10.11 0.18
N TYR A 232 -23.56 -9.67 -0.61
CA TYR A 232 -23.66 -8.40 -1.34
C TYR A 232 -24.79 -8.41 -2.38
N ALA A 233 -24.95 -9.49 -3.15
CA ALA A 233 -26.01 -9.60 -4.15
C ALA A 233 -27.40 -9.47 -3.51
N GLN A 234 -27.61 -10.16 -2.38
CA GLN A 234 -28.83 -10.05 -1.58
C GLN A 234 -29.06 -8.61 -1.09
N TRP A 235 -28.05 -7.98 -0.48
CA TRP A 235 -28.16 -6.61 0.02
C TRP A 235 -28.48 -5.60 -1.08
N LEU A 236 -27.87 -5.76 -2.25
CA LEU A 236 -28.10 -4.93 -3.43
C LEU A 236 -29.43 -5.23 -4.13
N GLY A 237 -30.06 -6.38 -3.86
CA GLY A 237 -31.27 -6.84 -4.54
C GLY A 237 -31.01 -7.20 -6.00
N ILE A 238 -29.89 -7.86 -6.29
CA ILE A 238 -29.49 -8.32 -7.63
C ILE A 238 -29.24 -9.83 -7.64
N ASP A 239 -29.24 -10.42 -8.83
CA ASP A 239 -28.89 -11.84 -9.01
C ASP A 239 -27.41 -12.09 -8.65
N SER A 240 -27.12 -13.18 -7.93
CA SER A 240 -25.76 -13.51 -7.48
C SER A 240 -24.79 -13.78 -8.63
N SER A 241 -25.28 -14.18 -9.81
CA SER A 241 -24.46 -14.31 -11.03
C SER A 241 -23.87 -12.98 -11.51
N ARG A 242 -24.42 -11.83 -11.08
CA ARG A 242 -23.84 -10.51 -11.37
C ARG A 242 -22.57 -10.21 -10.56
N VAL A 243 -22.24 -11.01 -9.56
CA VAL A 243 -21.04 -10.84 -8.72
C VAL A 243 -20.10 -12.03 -8.92
N THR A 244 -18.96 -11.78 -9.55
CA THR A 244 -17.97 -12.82 -9.83
C THR A 244 -17.05 -13.05 -8.64
N THR A 245 -16.79 -14.30 -8.26
CA THR A 245 -15.86 -14.59 -7.16
C THR A 245 -14.41 -14.67 -7.65
N ILE A 246 -13.58 -13.72 -7.23
CA ILE A 246 -12.12 -13.73 -7.42
C ILE A 246 -11.47 -13.88 -6.06
N ARG A 247 -10.96 -15.08 -5.78
CA ARG A 247 -10.32 -15.41 -4.50
C ARG A 247 -9.02 -14.63 -4.34
N ASN A 248 -8.67 -14.39 -3.08
CA ASN A 248 -7.37 -13.85 -2.69
C ASN A 248 -6.25 -14.77 -3.17
N ALA A 249 -5.05 -14.20 -3.32
CA ALA A 249 -3.83 -14.93 -3.58
C ALA A 249 -2.89 -14.91 -2.36
N VAL A 250 -1.94 -15.84 -2.30
CA VAL A 250 -0.97 -15.89 -1.21
C VAL A 250 0.40 -16.32 -1.73
N SER A 251 1.45 -15.68 -1.22
CA SER A 251 2.82 -16.10 -1.46
C SER A 251 3.12 -17.36 -0.65
N ILE A 252 3.85 -18.31 -1.25
CA ILE A 252 4.19 -19.57 -0.60
C ILE A 252 5.59 -19.45 -0.02
N PRO A 253 5.75 -19.35 1.31
CA PRO A 253 7.08 -19.32 1.91
C PRO A 253 7.76 -20.70 1.80
N GLU A 254 9.08 -20.72 1.88
CA GLU A 254 9.83 -21.94 2.10
C GLU A 254 9.59 -22.44 3.53
N VAL A 255 9.32 -23.75 3.67
CA VAL A 255 9.21 -24.37 5.00
C VAL A 255 10.61 -24.47 5.58
N PRO A 256 10.85 -23.90 6.78
CA PRO A 256 12.18 -23.87 7.36
C PRO A 256 12.61 -25.26 7.80
N LEU A 257 13.91 -25.51 7.70
CA LEU A 257 14.54 -26.67 8.33
C LEU A 257 14.32 -26.64 9.85
N PRO A 258 14.27 -27.82 10.53
CA PRO A 258 14.03 -27.89 11.97
C PRO A 258 14.93 -26.98 12.83
N GLN A 259 16.20 -26.83 12.45
CA GLN A 259 17.16 -25.96 13.14
C GLN A 259 16.76 -24.49 13.04
N ARG A 260 16.26 -24.04 11.88
CA ARG A 260 15.79 -22.67 11.68
C ARG A 260 14.51 -22.41 12.49
N ARG A 261 13.59 -23.38 12.56
CA ARG A 261 12.43 -23.29 13.46
C ARG A 261 12.85 -23.12 14.92
N GLN A 262 13.84 -23.88 15.38
CA GLN A 262 14.36 -23.75 16.74
C GLN A 262 15.03 -22.39 16.96
N ALA A 263 15.81 -21.89 16.01
CA ALA A 263 16.43 -20.56 16.08
C ALA A 263 15.38 -19.43 16.18
N ILE A 264 14.27 -19.52 15.43
CA ILE A 264 13.15 -18.57 15.54
C ILE A 264 12.51 -18.65 16.93
N ARG A 265 12.28 -19.86 17.47
CA ARG A 265 11.75 -20.02 18.84
C ARG A 265 12.70 -19.41 19.89
N GLN A 266 14.00 -19.60 19.74
CA GLN A 266 15.02 -19.04 20.63
C GLN A 266 15.08 -17.52 20.56
N SER A 267 15.03 -16.92 19.37
CA SER A 267 15.05 -15.45 19.22
C SER A 267 13.82 -14.78 19.83
N LEU A 268 12.69 -15.50 19.89
CA LEU A 268 11.47 -15.07 20.58
C LEU A 268 11.47 -15.38 22.09
N GLY A 269 12.55 -15.93 22.64
CA GLY A 269 12.65 -16.30 24.06
C GLY A 269 11.62 -17.38 24.44
N ILE A 270 11.41 -18.37 23.57
CA ILE A 270 10.49 -19.47 23.80
C ILE A 270 11.29 -20.69 24.25
N GLU A 271 10.92 -21.22 25.42
CA GLU A 271 11.55 -22.40 26.00
C GLU A 271 11.33 -23.66 25.14
N PRO A 272 12.30 -24.59 25.11
CA PRO A 272 12.10 -25.89 24.48
C PRO A 272 10.86 -26.62 25.02
N GLY A 273 10.18 -27.37 24.16
CA GLY A 273 9.02 -28.18 24.54
C GLY A 273 7.68 -27.44 24.64
N LYS A 274 7.66 -26.10 24.64
CA LYS A 274 6.40 -25.34 24.62
C LYS A 274 5.55 -25.67 23.39
N LYS A 275 4.25 -25.84 23.63
CA LYS A 275 3.24 -25.96 22.58
C LYS A 275 2.71 -24.58 22.23
N ILE A 276 2.65 -24.22 20.96
CA ILE A 276 2.39 -22.84 20.54
C ILE A 276 1.12 -22.75 19.70
N ILE A 277 0.14 -21.98 20.21
CA ILE A 277 -1.00 -21.52 19.40
C ILE A 277 -0.68 -20.12 18.89
N LEU A 278 -0.92 -19.89 17.61
CA LEU A 278 -0.80 -18.58 16.98
C LEU A 278 -2.19 -17.97 16.74
N GLY A 279 -2.36 -16.71 17.12
CA GLY A 279 -3.45 -15.85 16.68
C GLY A 279 -2.90 -14.67 15.88
N VAL A 280 -3.38 -14.45 14.65
CA VAL A 280 -3.01 -13.27 13.86
C VAL A 280 -4.26 -12.59 13.33
N PHE A 281 -4.70 -11.55 14.04
CA PHE A 281 -5.86 -10.76 13.66
C PHE A 281 -5.93 -9.44 14.45
N ARG A 282 -6.71 -8.48 13.92
CA ARG A 282 -6.99 -7.21 14.61
C ARG A 282 -7.95 -7.44 15.78
N TRP A 283 -7.78 -6.70 16.87
CA TRP A 283 -8.72 -6.74 17.99
C TRP A 283 -9.99 -5.95 17.66
N THR A 284 -10.90 -6.61 16.95
CA THR A 284 -12.21 -6.10 16.56
C THR A 284 -13.30 -7.09 16.94
N LYS A 285 -14.55 -6.62 17.04
CA LYS A 285 -15.69 -7.43 17.49
C LYS A 285 -15.92 -8.66 16.60
N GLU A 286 -15.69 -8.52 15.30
CA GLU A 286 -15.86 -9.62 14.34
C GLU A 286 -14.80 -10.72 14.48
N LYS A 287 -13.65 -10.49 15.13
CA LYS A 287 -12.64 -11.53 15.37
C LYS A 287 -12.87 -12.34 16.65
N ASN A 288 -13.79 -11.88 17.51
CA ASN A 288 -14.22 -12.55 18.74
C ASN A 288 -13.05 -12.99 19.65
N PHE A 289 -12.23 -12.02 20.08
CA PHE A 289 -11.10 -12.30 20.96
C PHE A 289 -11.51 -12.87 22.33
N HIS A 290 -12.76 -12.64 22.77
CA HIS A 290 -13.28 -13.25 24.00
C HIS A 290 -13.37 -14.78 23.88
N LEU A 291 -13.98 -15.29 22.81
CA LEU A 291 -14.02 -16.74 22.55
C LEU A 291 -12.61 -17.33 22.44
N PHE A 292 -11.69 -16.62 21.76
CA PHE A 292 -10.29 -17.01 21.69
C PHE A 292 -9.67 -17.20 23.08
N LEU A 293 -9.82 -16.24 23.98
CA LEU A 293 -9.27 -16.33 25.34
C LEU A 293 -9.93 -17.41 26.19
N GLU A 294 -11.23 -17.61 26.06
CA GLU A 294 -11.93 -18.68 26.78
C GLU A 294 -11.43 -20.07 26.39
N ILE A 295 -11.14 -20.28 25.10
CA ILE A 295 -10.52 -21.52 24.60
C ILE A 295 -9.11 -21.66 25.15
N VAL A 296 -8.30 -20.59 25.08
CA VAL A 296 -6.92 -20.61 25.60
C VAL A 296 -6.87 -20.92 27.09
N ARG A 297 -7.77 -20.35 27.89
CA ARG A 297 -7.88 -20.62 29.32
C ARG A 297 -8.11 -22.09 29.60
N ASP A 298 -9.08 -22.70 28.92
CA ASP A 298 -9.46 -24.09 29.18
C ASP A 298 -8.40 -25.06 28.62
N LEU A 299 -7.76 -24.72 27.50
CA LEU A 299 -6.62 -25.47 26.98
C LEU A 299 -5.41 -25.38 27.91
N HIS A 300 -5.11 -24.22 28.50
CA HIS A 300 -3.98 -24.07 29.41
C HIS A 300 -4.12 -24.95 30.66
N ALA A 301 -5.34 -25.14 31.16
CA ALA A 301 -5.61 -26.06 32.27
C ALA A 301 -5.24 -27.52 31.93
N ARG A 302 -5.37 -27.92 30.65
CA ARG A 302 -4.97 -29.25 30.16
C ARG A 302 -3.50 -29.31 29.71
N PHE A 303 -2.96 -28.20 29.21
CA PHE A 303 -1.62 -28.08 28.66
C PHE A 303 -0.85 -26.98 29.40
N PRO A 304 -0.21 -27.28 30.54
CA PRO A 304 0.54 -26.28 31.31
C PRO A 304 1.70 -25.63 30.53
N ASP A 305 2.25 -26.33 29.53
CA ASP A 305 3.28 -25.83 28.62
C ASP A 305 2.76 -25.08 27.39
N LEU A 306 1.46 -24.76 27.36
CA LEU A 306 0.87 -23.94 26.32
C LEU A 306 1.39 -22.51 26.39
N LEU A 307 1.85 -22.01 25.24
CA LEU A 307 2.14 -20.61 24.98
C LEU A 307 1.27 -20.14 23.82
N VAL A 308 0.75 -18.92 23.92
CA VAL A 308 0.03 -18.27 22.82
C VAL A 308 0.81 -17.07 22.36
N LEU A 309 1.09 -17.01 21.06
CA LEU A 309 1.62 -15.83 20.40
C LEU A 309 0.46 -15.14 19.69
N HIS A 310 0.23 -13.85 19.97
CA HIS A 310 -0.79 -13.08 19.27
C HIS A 310 -0.18 -11.87 18.57
N ALA A 311 -0.28 -11.84 17.24
CA ALA A 311 0.14 -10.71 16.42
C ALA A 311 -1.08 -9.92 15.91
N GLY A 312 -1.08 -8.61 16.15
CA GLY A 312 -2.16 -7.70 15.80
C GLY A 312 -2.47 -6.71 16.91
N GLN A 313 -3.20 -5.67 16.54
CA GLN A 313 -3.69 -4.62 17.43
C GLN A 313 -5.07 -4.16 16.95
N GLY A 314 -5.80 -3.43 17.78
CA GLY A 314 -7.11 -2.93 17.39
C GLY A 314 -7.79 -2.11 18.48
N PRO A 315 -8.96 -1.54 18.17
CA PRO A 315 -9.67 -0.63 19.07
C PRO A 315 -10.09 -1.28 20.39
N TYR A 316 -10.14 -2.61 20.48
CA TYR A 316 -10.50 -3.36 21.69
C TYR A 316 -9.29 -3.69 22.59
N GLU A 317 -8.18 -2.94 22.51
CA GLU A 317 -6.97 -3.21 23.28
C GLU A 317 -7.21 -3.24 24.80
N HIS A 318 -7.98 -2.28 25.32
CA HIS A 318 -8.26 -2.20 26.75
C HIS A 318 -9.04 -3.42 27.24
N GLU A 319 -10.08 -3.83 26.50
CA GLU A 319 -10.90 -5.00 26.77
C GLU A 319 -10.09 -6.29 26.71
N VAL A 320 -9.19 -6.41 25.72
CA VAL A 320 -8.24 -7.53 25.55
C VAL A 320 -7.35 -7.66 26.78
N ARG A 321 -6.69 -6.58 27.20
CA ARG A 321 -5.78 -6.58 28.36
C ARG A 321 -6.53 -6.88 29.66
N HIS A 322 -7.73 -6.34 29.82
CA HIS A 322 -8.57 -6.61 30.97
C HIS A 322 -9.02 -8.09 31.02
N ALA A 323 -9.43 -8.66 29.89
CA ALA A 323 -9.82 -10.06 29.80
C ALA A 323 -8.65 -11.02 30.10
N LEU A 324 -7.44 -10.72 29.63
CA LEU A 324 -6.23 -11.48 29.98
C LEU A 324 -5.98 -11.51 31.49
N LYS A 325 -6.09 -10.36 32.15
CA LYS A 325 -5.94 -10.26 33.62
C LYS A 325 -7.03 -11.05 34.34
N ARG A 326 -8.30 -10.88 33.92
CA ARG A 326 -9.46 -11.59 34.50
C ARG A 326 -9.32 -13.11 34.39
N HIS A 327 -8.74 -13.62 33.31
CA HIS A 327 -8.54 -15.05 33.09
C HIS A 327 -7.19 -15.59 33.60
N GLY A 328 -6.32 -14.75 34.17
CA GLY A 328 -4.99 -15.17 34.64
C GLY A 328 -4.03 -15.57 33.51
N LEU A 329 -4.25 -15.08 32.28
CA LEU A 329 -3.53 -15.50 31.07
C LEU A 329 -2.32 -14.63 30.71
N GLN A 330 -1.91 -13.72 31.59
CA GLN A 330 -0.84 -12.75 31.30
C GLN A 330 0.52 -13.42 31.03
N ASN A 331 0.77 -14.59 31.61
CA ASN A 331 1.99 -15.37 31.41
C ASN A 331 1.85 -16.42 30.29
N VAL A 332 0.64 -16.60 29.76
CA VAL A 332 0.32 -17.61 28.73
C VAL A 332 0.21 -16.95 27.35
N VAL A 333 -0.34 -15.75 27.27
CA VAL A 333 -0.57 -15.04 26.01
C VAL A 333 0.41 -13.87 25.86
N ARG A 334 1.33 -13.98 24.91
CA ARG A 334 2.23 -12.90 24.51
C ARG A 334 1.57 -12.05 23.42
N LEU A 335 1.19 -10.83 23.78
CA LEU A 335 0.71 -9.83 22.83
C LEU A 335 1.90 -9.17 22.13
N LEU A 336 2.12 -9.50 20.86
CA LEU A 336 3.29 -9.06 20.09
C LEU A 336 3.07 -7.72 19.36
N GLY A 337 1.85 -7.19 19.39
CA GLY A 337 1.46 -6.03 18.59
C GLY A 337 1.53 -6.33 17.09
N ARG A 338 1.70 -5.29 16.28
CA ARG A 338 1.90 -5.43 14.83
C ARG A 338 3.28 -6.02 14.54
N ARG A 339 3.35 -6.97 13.61
CA ARG A 339 4.57 -7.71 13.23
C ARG A 339 4.71 -7.76 11.72
N GLU A 340 5.96 -7.71 11.24
CA GLU A 340 6.30 -7.85 9.81
C GLU A 340 6.79 -9.28 9.49
N ASP A 341 7.22 -10.01 10.51
CA ASP A 341 7.74 -11.38 10.45
C ASP A 341 6.66 -12.43 10.76
N VAL A 342 5.41 -12.20 10.33
CA VAL A 342 4.28 -13.11 10.59
C VAL A 342 4.55 -14.54 10.07
N VAL A 343 5.27 -14.67 8.96
CA VAL A 343 5.70 -15.97 8.42
C VAL A 343 6.60 -16.73 9.40
N ASP A 344 7.52 -16.05 10.09
CA ASP A 344 8.37 -16.68 11.11
C ASP A 344 7.56 -17.11 12.32
N LEU A 345 6.53 -16.34 12.70
CA LEU A 345 5.58 -16.75 13.74
C LEU A 345 4.80 -18.00 13.33
N MET A 346 4.38 -18.10 12.07
CA MET A 346 3.67 -19.29 11.57
C MET A 346 4.58 -20.51 11.59
N HIS A 347 5.85 -20.36 11.21
CA HIS A 347 6.83 -21.44 11.23
C HIS A 347 7.17 -21.94 12.64
N CYS A 348 7.16 -21.04 13.64
CA CYS A 348 7.48 -21.41 15.01
C CYS A 348 6.27 -22.02 15.75
N ALA A 349 5.05 -21.69 15.34
CA ALA A 349 3.80 -22.18 15.93
C ALA A 349 3.56 -23.68 15.70
N ASP A 350 2.59 -24.25 16.43
CA ASP A 350 2.12 -25.62 16.24
C ASP A 350 0.73 -25.65 15.58
N LEU A 351 -0.13 -24.65 15.84
CA LEU A 351 -1.37 -24.44 15.09
C LEU A 351 -1.78 -22.96 15.06
N LEU A 352 -2.59 -22.58 14.07
CA LEU A 352 -3.32 -21.31 14.03
C LEU A 352 -4.73 -21.49 14.62
N LEU A 353 -5.17 -20.57 15.47
CA LEU A 353 -6.56 -20.49 15.94
C LEU A 353 -7.22 -19.18 15.49
N LEU A 354 -8.37 -19.28 14.82
CA LEU A 354 -9.18 -18.13 14.39
C LEU A 354 -10.65 -18.29 14.79
N THR A 355 -11.14 -17.41 15.66
CA THR A 355 -12.47 -17.53 16.30
C THR A 355 -13.52 -16.57 15.73
N SER A 356 -13.34 -16.10 14.50
CA SER A 356 -14.12 -15.02 13.91
C SER A 356 -15.64 -15.28 13.90
N ASN A 357 -16.40 -14.20 14.08
CA ASN A 357 -17.85 -14.16 13.91
C ASN A 357 -18.26 -14.02 12.44
N ASN A 358 -17.49 -13.28 11.66
CA ASN A 358 -17.70 -13.01 10.23
C ASN A 358 -16.34 -12.87 9.52
N GLU A 359 -16.24 -13.32 8.27
CA GLU A 359 -15.05 -13.16 7.42
C GLU A 359 -15.45 -13.00 5.95
N GLY A 360 -14.65 -12.25 5.17
CA GLY A 360 -14.68 -12.32 3.71
C GLY A 360 -13.99 -13.61 3.24
N LEU A 361 -12.71 -13.51 2.91
CA LEU A 361 -11.80 -14.64 2.75
C LEU A 361 -10.54 -14.34 3.59
N PRO A 362 -10.31 -15.00 4.73
CA PRO A 362 -9.27 -14.58 5.66
C PRO A 362 -7.88 -14.97 5.16
N ASN A 363 -7.04 -13.97 4.87
CA ASN A 363 -5.69 -14.22 4.41
C ASN A 363 -4.86 -15.05 5.38
N VAL A 364 -5.01 -14.85 6.70
CA VAL A 364 -4.25 -15.59 7.71
C VAL A 364 -4.43 -17.11 7.60
N VAL A 365 -5.63 -17.57 7.19
CA VAL A 365 -5.90 -19.00 6.97
C VAL A 365 -5.18 -19.52 5.72
N LEU A 366 -5.08 -18.69 4.67
CA LEU A 366 -4.32 -19.01 3.47
C LEU A 366 -2.81 -19.04 3.76
N GLU A 367 -2.32 -18.06 4.52
CA GLU A 367 -0.92 -17.92 4.90
C GLU A 367 -0.46 -19.05 5.83
N ALA A 368 -1.27 -19.42 6.82
CA ALA A 368 -0.95 -20.54 7.70
C ALA A 368 -0.83 -21.85 6.91
N GLN A 369 -1.80 -22.14 6.03
CA GLN A 369 -1.70 -23.30 5.15
C GLN A 369 -0.49 -23.22 4.21
N ALA A 370 -0.17 -22.05 3.64
CA ALA A 370 1.01 -21.84 2.81
C ALA A 370 2.33 -22.13 3.57
N ALA A 371 2.37 -21.80 4.86
CA ALA A 371 3.46 -22.08 5.79
C ALA A 371 3.43 -23.51 6.38
N ALA A 372 2.53 -24.38 5.88
CA ALA A 372 2.29 -25.73 6.42
C ALA A 372 1.89 -25.77 7.90
N LEU A 373 1.26 -24.72 8.42
CA LEU A 373 0.70 -24.64 9.77
C LEU A 373 -0.77 -25.09 9.74
N PRO A 374 -1.16 -26.14 10.49
CA PRO A 374 -2.56 -26.55 10.57
C PRO A 374 -3.44 -25.45 11.20
N VAL A 375 -4.69 -25.39 10.77
CA VAL A 375 -5.63 -24.34 11.15
C VAL A 375 -6.83 -24.92 11.90
N VAL A 376 -7.20 -24.30 13.01
CA VAL A 376 -8.51 -24.44 13.66
C VAL A 376 -9.26 -23.13 13.51
N ALA A 377 -10.46 -23.17 12.95
CA ALA A 377 -11.22 -21.94 12.71
C ALA A 377 -12.74 -22.12 12.83
N THR A 378 -13.45 -21.03 13.03
CA THR A 378 -14.91 -21.01 12.92
C THR A 378 -15.37 -21.15 11.46
N ARG A 379 -16.46 -21.86 11.24
CA ARG A 379 -17.10 -22.08 9.93
C ARG A 379 -17.98 -20.88 9.56
N VAL A 380 -17.36 -19.74 9.28
CA VAL A 380 -18.07 -18.49 8.91
C VAL A 380 -17.51 -17.89 7.63
N GLY A 381 -18.35 -17.17 6.89
CA GLY A 381 -17.94 -16.45 5.69
C GLY A 381 -17.24 -17.35 4.67
N GLY A 382 -16.13 -16.88 4.11
CA GLY A 382 -15.31 -17.64 3.16
C GLY A 382 -14.29 -18.61 3.77
N ILE A 383 -14.26 -18.83 5.09
CA ILE A 383 -13.36 -19.84 5.70
C ILE A 383 -13.56 -21.23 5.07
N PRO A 384 -14.80 -21.75 4.87
CA PRO A 384 -15.00 -23.07 4.26
C PRO A 384 -14.53 -23.16 2.81
N GLU A 385 -14.35 -22.02 2.13
CA GLU A 385 -13.81 -21.96 0.78
C GLU A 385 -12.27 -21.96 0.76
N ALA A 386 -11.66 -21.55 1.88
CA ALA A 386 -10.21 -21.42 2.06
C ALA A 386 -9.53 -22.73 2.45
N VAL A 387 -10.27 -23.78 2.81
CA VAL A 387 -9.75 -25.03 3.37
C VAL A 387 -10.51 -26.25 2.84
N GLN A 388 -9.98 -27.46 3.09
CA GLN A 388 -10.76 -28.70 3.06
C GLN A 388 -10.91 -29.19 4.50
N ASP A 389 -12.11 -29.02 5.06
CA ASP A 389 -12.40 -29.38 6.44
C ASP A 389 -12.13 -30.87 6.73
N GLY A 390 -11.55 -31.15 7.89
CA GLY A 390 -11.06 -32.48 8.29
C GLY A 390 -9.74 -32.90 7.64
N LYS A 391 -9.26 -32.18 6.60
CA LYS A 391 -8.06 -32.55 5.83
C LYS A 391 -6.95 -31.50 5.89
N THR A 392 -7.26 -30.23 5.68
CA THR A 392 -6.29 -29.12 5.71
C THR A 392 -6.50 -28.16 6.87
N ALA A 393 -7.66 -28.24 7.51
CA ALA A 393 -8.05 -27.49 8.70
C ALA A 393 -9.17 -28.23 9.44
N LEU A 394 -9.43 -27.85 10.69
CA LEU A 394 -10.58 -28.31 11.47
C LEU A 394 -11.52 -27.14 11.72
N LEU A 395 -12.78 -27.28 11.29
CA LEU A 395 -13.77 -26.20 11.38
C LEU A 395 -14.90 -26.50 12.36
N ALA A 396 -15.18 -25.55 13.25
CA ALA A 396 -16.30 -25.60 14.18
C ALA A 396 -17.40 -24.58 13.83
N PRO A 397 -18.68 -24.81 14.18
CA PRO A 397 -19.70 -23.77 14.07
C PRO A 397 -19.35 -22.47 14.80
N ARG A 398 -19.97 -21.35 14.39
CA ARG A 398 -19.78 -20.05 15.03
C ARG A 398 -20.16 -20.12 16.51
N GLY A 399 -19.26 -19.69 17.39
CA GLY A 399 -19.50 -19.66 18.84
C GLY A 399 -19.38 -21.03 19.53
N ASP A 400 -19.13 -22.10 18.77
CA ASP A 400 -18.97 -23.45 19.33
C ASP A 400 -17.57 -23.61 19.93
N LYS A 401 -17.47 -23.16 21.18
CA LYS A 401 -16.25 -23.22 21.99
C LYS A 401 -15.76 -24.66 22.20
N GLU A 402 -16.67 -25.60 22.46
CA GLU A 402 -16.32 -26.97 22.83
C GLU A 402 -15.65 -27.69 21.67
N THR A 403 -16.21 -27.58 20.46
CA THR A 403 -15.63 -28.17 19.25
C THR A 403 -14.28 -27.52 18.90
N LEU A 404 -14.18 -26.19 18.98
CA LEU A 404 -12.89 -25.49 18.76
C LEU A 404 -11.81 -25.95 19.74
N MET A 405 -12.15 -26.09 21.02
CA MET A 405 -11.24 -26.57 22.05
C MET A 405 -10.83 -28.02 21.79
N ALA A 406 -11.77 -28.90 21.44
CA ALA A 406 -11.48 -30.30 21.11
C ALA A 406 -10.51 -30.42 19.93
N HIS A 407 -10.73 -29.67 18.85
CA HIS A 407 -9.85 -29.63 17.69
C HIS A 407 -8.45 -29.09 18.02
N CYS A 408 -8.36 -28.03 18.82
CA CYS A 408 -7.07 -27.53 19.29
C CYS A 408 -6.35 -28.61 20.11
N ALA A 409 -7.03 -29.27 21.05
CA ALA A 409 -6.44 -30.30 21.88
C ALA A 409 -5.95 -31.50 21.07
N GLU A 410 -6.75 -31.95 20.09
CA GLU A 410 -6.38 -33.03 19.17
C GLU A 410 -5.09 -32.71 18.41
N LEU A 411 -5.00 -31.51 17.83
CA LEU A 411 -3.78 -31.07 17.14
C LEU A 411 -2.62 -30.91 18.12
N LEU A 412 -2.82 -30.40 19.32
CA LEU A 412 -1.75 -30.25 20.32
C LEU A 412 -1.17 -31.60 20.77
N ASP A 413 -2.00 -32.65 20.84
CA ASP A 413 -1.59 -34.00 21.24
C ASP A 413 -1.00 -34.83 20.08
N ASN A 414 -1.41 -34.56 18.84
CA ASN A 414 -1.04 -35.41 17.70
C ASN A 414 -0.12 -34.69 16.70
N ALA A 415 1.20 -34.88 16.85
CA ALA A 415 2.20 -34.29 15.96
C ALA A 415 2.11 -34.81 14.51
N ALA A 416 1.76 -36.07 14.30
CA ALA A 416 1.61 -36.65 12.96
C ALA A 416 0.39 -36.06 12.22
N LEU A 417 -0.71 -35.82 12.94
CA LEU A 417 -1.86 -35.12 12.38
C LEU A 417 -1.51 -33.68 12.00
N ARG A 418 -0.78 -32.94 12.86
CA ARG A 418 -0.32 -31.58 12.52
C ARG A 418 0.50 -31.55 11.23
N GLN A 419 1.47 -32.46 11.10
CA GLN A 419 2.35 -32.52 9.94
C GLN A 419 1.59 -32.88 8.67
N SER A 420 0.73 -33.90 8.71
CA SER A 420 -0.05 -34.33 7.55
C SER A 420 -1.07 -33.27 7.11
N MET A 421 -1.77 -32.65 8.06
CA MET A 421 -2.74 -31.57 7.79
C MET A 421 -2.06 -30.30 7.26
N GLY A 422 -0.92 -29.90 7.84
CA GLY A 422 -0.13 -28.77 7.38
C GLY A 422 0.36 -28.96 5.94
N GLN A 423 0.91 -30.14 5.62
CA GLN A 423 1.35 -30.48 4.26
C GLN A 423 0.18 -30.48 3.26
N ALA A 424 -0.95 -31.11 3.63
CA ALA A 424 -2.15 -31.11 2.79
C ALA A 424 -2.69 -29.68 2.55
N GLY A 425 -2.62 -28.80 3.56
CA GLY A 425 -2.98 -27.39 3.43
C GLY A 425 -2.07 -26.63 2.47
N ARG A 426 -0.76 -26.86 2.55
CA ARG A 426 0.21 -26.22 1.64
C ARG A 426 -0.04 -26.59 0.20
N GLU A 427 -0.23 -27.88 -0.09
CA GLU A 427 -0.54 -28.38 -1.44
C GLU A 427 -1.87 -27.82 -1.96
N PHE A 428 -2.89 -27.76 -1.09
CA PHE A 428 -4.19 -27.21 -1.44
C PHE A 428 -4.10 -25.73 -1.84
N ILE A 429 -3.36 -24.94 -1.07
CA ILE A 429 -3.19 -23.50 -1.32
C ILE A 429 -2.36 -23.23 -2.57
N GLN A 430 -1.24 -23.92 -2.75
CA GLN A 430 -0.40 -23.83 -3.96
C GLN A 430 -1.22 -24.04 -5.25
N LYS A 431 -2.17 -24.98 -5.22
CA LYS A 431 -3.01 -25.29 -6.39
C LYS A 431 -4.12 -24.28 -6.65
N LYS A 432 -4.65 -23.60 -5.62
CA LYS A 432 -5.92 -22.84 -5.73
C LYS A 432 -5.83 -21.33 -5.49
N PHE A 433 -4.76 -20.83 -4.89
CA PHE A 433 -4.66 -19.43 -4.42
C PHE A 433 -3.37 -18.76 -4.90
N SER A 434 -2.95 -19.05 -6.14
CA SER A 434 -1.79 -18.41 -6.77
C SER A 434 -2.12 -16.98 -7.25
N HIS A 435 -1.08 -16.15 -7.36
CA HIS A 435 -1.21 -14.80 -7.91
C HIS A 435 -1.69 -14.86 -9.37
N ALA A 436 -1.13 -15.79 -10.16
CA ALA A 436 -1.54 -16.02 -11.54
C ALA A 436 -3.04 -16.33 -11.69
N ALA A 437 -3.60 -17.22 -10.86
CA ALA A 437 -5.02 -17.56 -10.92
C ALA A 437 -5.92 -16.36 -10.56
N MET A 438 -5.48 -15.48 -9.66
CA MET A 438 -6.18 -14.22 -9.35
C MET A 438 -6.11 -13.26 -10.54
N GLY A 439 -4.94 -13.10 -11.15
CA GLY A 439 -4.73 -12.27 -12.34
C GLY A 439 -5.55 -12.73 -13.54
N ASP A 440 -5.58 -14.04 -13.81
CA ASP A 440 -6.36 -14.64 -14.91
C ASP A 440 -7.85 -14.31 -14.77
N LYS A 441 -8.44 -14.62 -13.61
CA LYS A 441 -9.85 -14.32 -13.35
C LYS A 441 -10.17 -12.83 -13.40
N MET A 442 -9.23 -11.98 -12.99
CA MET A 442 -9.40 -10.54 -13.06
C MET A 442 -9.47 -10.08 -14.52
N LEU A 443 -8.54 -10.53 -15.36
CA LEU A 443 -8.49 -10.22 -16.78
C LEU A 443 -9.74 -10.72 -17.52
N ASP A 444 -10.19 -11.95 -17.24
CA ASP A 444 -11.44 -12.51 -17.76
C ASP A 444 -12.64 -11.60 -17.45
N LEU A 445 -12.77 -11.19 -16.19
CA LEU A 445 -13.91 -10.38 -15.73
C LEU A 445 -13.95 -9.00 -16.39
N ILE A 446 -12.79 -8.37 -16.57
CA ILE A 446 -12.71 -7.04 -17.19
C ILE A 446 -12.61 -7.09 -18.72
N GLY A 447 -12.49 -8.28 -19.31
CA GLY A 447 -12.51 -8.50 -20.76
C GLY A 447 -11.18 -8.21 -21.43
N LEU A 448 -10.06 -8.52 -20.77
CA LEU A 448 -8.71 -8.32 -21.28
C LEU A 448 -8.00 -9.67 -21.52
N PRO A 449 -7.09 -9.75 -22.51
CA PRO A 449 -6.43 -11.00 -22.86
C PRO A 449 -5.39 -11.44 -21.80
N HIS A 450 -5.16 -12.74 -21.69
CA HIS A 450 -3.99 -13.25 -20.96
C HIS A 450 -2.73 -12.94 -21.77
N LYS A 451 -1.84 -12.13 -21.22
CA LYS A 451 -0.48 -11.95 -21.73
C LYS A 451 0.44 -12.87 -20.93
N SER A 452 1.39 -13.53 -21.60
CA SER A 452 2.44 -14.28 -20.91
C SER A 452 3.28 -13.33 -20.05
N GLU A 453 3.83 -13.82 -18.92
CA GLU A 453 4.86 -13.09 -18.20
C GLU A 453 5.96 -12.69 -19.18
N ASN A 454 6.27 -11.40 -19.23
CA ASN A 454 7.41 -10.95 -19.98
C ASN A 454 8.59 -11.07 -19.00
N PRO A 455 9.53 -12.01 -19.17
CA PRO A 455 10.74 -12.01 -18.37
C PRO A 455 11.44 -10.70 -18.72
N ALA A 456 11.36 -9.72 -17.83
CA ALA A 456 12.05 -8.47 -18.02
C ALA A 456 13.55 -8.78 -18.06
N THR A 457 14.08 -8.96 -19.26
CA THR A 457 15.49 -8.71 -19.54
C THR A 457 15.72 -7.28 -19.10
N HIS A 458 16.44 -7.10 -17.99
CA HIS A 458 16.91 -5.81 -17.55
C HIS A 458 17.81 -5.24 -18.64
N ASP A 459 17.20 -4.50 -19.56
CA ASP A 459 17.93 -3.57 -20.41
C ASP A 459 18.48 -2.49 -19.47
N LEU A 460 19.79 -2.50 -19.29
CA LEU A 460 20.56 -1.62 -18.40
C LEU A 460 20.38 -0.12 -18.74
N SER A 461 19.63 0.19 -19.80
CA SER A 461 19.06 1.52 -20.06
C SER A 461 18.09 2.00 -18.97
N SER A 462 17.53 1.10 -18.13
CA SER A 462 16.56 1.41 -17.07
C SER A 462 17.15 1.85 -15.74
N LEU A 463 18.48 1.78 -15.54
CA LEU A 463 19.17 2.21 -14.31
C LEU A 463 19.28 3.74 -14.14
N ALA A 464 18.67 4.50 -15.05
CA ALA A 464 18.56 5.95 -14.97
C ALA A 464 17.31 6.44 -14.19
N ALA A 465 16.66 5.59 -13.38
CA ALA A 465 15.34 5.90 -12.81
C ALA A 465 15.24 5.90 -11.27
N GLU A 466 16.30 5.57 -10.51
CA GLU A 466 16.26 5.57 -9.03
C GLU A 466 16.69 6.89 -8.38
N LEU A 467 16.61 7.96 -9.14
CA LEU A 467 16.64 9.32 -8.68
C LEU A 467 15.49 10.01 -9.42
N PRO A 468 14.76 11.00 -8.86
CA PRO A 468 13.87 11.87 -9.63
C PRO A 468 14.50 12.14 -11.01
N ILE A 469 13.76 12.04 -12.13
CA ILE A 469 14.36 12.05 -13.49
C ILE A 469 15.47 13.11 -13.68
N ALA A 470 15.34 14.29 -13.05
CA ALA A 470 16.36 15.33 -13.01
C ALA A 470 17.62 14.96 -12.20
N GLU A 471 17.49 14.32 -11.05
CA GLU A 471 18.57 13.80 -10.20
C GLU A 471 19.25 12.58 -10.84
N ALA A 472 18.53 11.70 -11.56
CA ALA A 472 19.15 10.60 -12.29
C ALA A 472 19.94 11.10 -13.51
N ILE A 473 19.39 12.08 -14.23
CA ILE A 473 20.09 12.78 -15.32
C ILE A 473 21.30 13.56 -14.78
N ALA A 474 21.18 14.20 -13.60
CA ALA A 474 22.30 14.88 -12.96
C ALA A 474 23.38 13.91 -12.46
N TRP A 475 22.99 12.78 -11.87
CA TRP A 475 23.91 11.73 -11.40
C TRP A 475 24.61 11.01 -12.55
N VAL A 476 23.86 10.63 -13.58
CA VAL A 476 24.42 10.05 -14.82
C VAL A 476 25.30 11.06 -15.55
N GLY A 477 24.90 12.34 -15.56
CA GLY A 477 25.68 13.45 -16.10
C GLY A 477 26.97 13.73 -15.34
N LEU A 478 26.94 13.73 -14.00
CA LEU A 478 28.11 13.92 -13.13
C LEU A 478 29.08 12.74 -13.22
N LYS A 479 28.54 11.51 -13.19
CA LYS A 479 29.36 10.29 -13.32
C LYS A 479 30.03 10.24 -14.69
N LYS A 480 29.30 10.61 -15.75
CA LYS A 480 29.85 10.72 -17.11
C LYS A 480 30.91 11.83 -17.19
N TYR A 481 30.60 13.04 -16.71
CA TYR A 481 31.52 14.18 -16.68
C TYR A 481 32.84 13.85 -15.96
N PHE A 482 32.79 13.34 -14.73
CA PHE A 482 34.01 13.03 -13.96
C PHE A 482 34.75 11.78 -14.46
N SER A 483 34.05 10.80 -15.05
CA SER A 483 34.71 9.68 -15.73
C SER A 483 35.45 10.10 -17.01
N GLU A 484 34.93 11.10 -17.71
CA GLU A 484 35.54 11.68 -18.92
C GLU A 484 36.67 12.66 -18.57
N HIS A 485 36.68 13.24 -17.36
CA HIS A 485 37.68 14.21 -16.90
C HIS A 485 38.67 13.63 -15.86
N HIS A 486 38.52 12.37 -15.47
CA HIS A 486 39.37 11.63 -14.53
C HIS A 486 39.59 12.32 -13.15
N GLU A 487 38.59 13.03 -12.63
CA GLU A 487 38.70 13.74 -11.35
C GLU A 487 38.06 12.96 -10.18
N PRO A 488 38.78 12.71 -9.07
CA PRO A 488 38.24 11.97 -7.93
C PRO A 488 37.36 12.85 -7.03
N VAL A 489 36.29 12.26 -6.47
CA VAL A 489 35.22 12.97 -5.73
C VAL A 489 35.00 12.40 -4.34
N VAL A 490 34.60 13.25 -3.39
CA VAL A 490 34.23 12.87 -2.00
C VAL A 490 32.75 13.08 -1.75
N CYS A 491 32.07 12.04 -1.26
CA CYS A 491 30.62 12.07 -1.03
C CYS A 491 30.26 11.90 0.46
N PHE A 492 29.31 12.73 0.92
CA PHE A 492 28.79 12.73 2.30
C PHE A 492 27.26 12.53 2.32
N SER A 493 26.76 11.66 3.21
CA SER A 493 25.32 11.48 3.46
C SER A 493 25.05 10.88 4.84
N ARG A 494 23.99 11.38 5.51
CA ARG A 494 23.44 10.88 6.78
C ARG A 494 22.75 9.52 6.68
N HIS A 495 22.48 9.03 5.47
CA HIS A 495 21.62 7.86 5.24
C HIS A 495 22.34 6.64 4.65
N PHE A 496 23.65 6.69 4.44
CA PHE A 496 24.37 5.46 4.09
C PHE A 496 24.44 4.54 5.30
N SER A 497 23.93 3.32 5.17
CA SER A 497 23.99 2.25 6.17
C SER A 497 25.17 1.28 5.96
N SER A 498 26.11 1.61 5.06
CA SER A 498 27.31 0.81 4.90
C SER A 498 28.21 0.99 6.11
N LYS A 499 28.55 -0.10 6.79
CA LYS A 499 29.34 -0.09 8.03
C LYS A 499 30.79 0.42 7.87
N GLU A 500 31.24 0.78 6.67
CA GLU A 500 32.64 1.16 6.41
C GLU A 500 32.78 2.28 5.37
N ASN A 501 33.74 3.18 5.61
CA ASN A 501 34.21 4.20 4.68
C ASN A 501 35.25 3.59 3.75
N SER A 502 35.24 3.88 2.46
CA SER A 502 36.18 3.24 1.54
C SER A 502 36.65 4.16 0.42
N ILE A 503 37.91 3.98 0.02
CA ILE A 503 38.49 4.58 -1.18
C ILE A 503 38.25 3.62 -2.35
N LEU A 504 37.59 4.10 -3.38
CA LEU A 504 37.31 3.36 -4.61
C LEU A 504 38.58 3.28 -5.47
N PRO A 505 38.68 2.30 -6.38
CA PRO A 505 39.83 2.15 -7.27
C PRO A 505 40.15 3.37 -8.14
N ASP A 506 39.17 4.26 -8.35
CA ASP A 506 39.31 5.52 -9.09
C ASP A 506 39.74 6.71 -8.21
N GLY A 507 40.04 6.47 -6.92
CA GLY A 507 40.43 7.49 -5.95
C GLY A 507 39.26 8.22 -5.27
N SER A 508 38.02 7.94 -5.66
CA SER A 508 36.82 8.54 -5.03
C SER A 508 36.57 7.94 -3.65
N VAL A 509 35.94 8.70 -2.74
CA VAL A 509 35.76 8.27 -1.34
C VAL A 509 34.30 8.34 -0.90
N ARG A 510 33.86 7.26 -0.22
CA ARG A 510 32.56 7.17 0.47
C ARG A 510 32.74 7.30 1.98
N VAL A 511 32.03 8.24 2.60
CA VAL A 511 32.09 8.48 4.06
C VAL A 511 30.70 8.34 4.69
N CYS A 512 30.63 7.51 5.73
CA CYS A 512 29.51 7.14 6.59
C CYS A 512 29.84 7.53 8.05
N PRO A 513 28.90 8.09 8.83
CA PRO A 513 29.16 8.47 10.23
C PRO A 513 28.75 7.36 11.23
N GLN A 514 29.68 6.76 11.99
CA GLN A 514 29.40 6.06 13.28
C GLN A 514 30.66 5.72 14.12
N GLN A 515 30.46 5.48 15.43
CA GLN A 515 31.45 5.29 16.51
C GLN A 515 32.55 4.22 16.28
N ILE A 516 33.68 4.43 16.97
CA ILE A 516 34.99 3.76 16.88
C ILE A 516 34.96 2.25 17.24
N ALA A 517 35.50 1.40 16.36
CA ALA A 517 36.18 0.14 16.69
C ALA A 517 37.20 -0.24 15.58
N ASP A 518 38.25 -0.98 15.93
CA ASP A 518 39.56 -1.12 15.26
C ASP A 518 39.58 -1.34 13.73
N ALA A 519 40.59 -0.71 13.11
CA ALA A 519 40.70 -0.45 11.68
C ALA A 519 41.44 -1.54 10.88
N ASP A 520 40.84 -1.93 9.74
CA ASP A 520 41.55 -2.50 8.59
C ASP A 520 41.97 -1.40 7.59
N LYS A 521 43.04 -1.65 6.83
CA LYS A 521 43.89 -0.65 6.14
C LYS A 521 43.26 0.13 4.96
N ASN A 522 41.96 0.01 4.68
CA ASN A 522 41.30 0.69 3.55
C ASN A 522 40.19 1.68 3.97
N THR A 523 40.10 1.99 5.25
CA THR A 523 38.95 2.72 5.84
C THR A 523 39.36 4.11 6.33
N ILE A 524 38.68 5.17 5.87
CA ILE A 524 38.88 6.55 6.38
C ILE A 524 37.86 6.79 7.51
N ASN A 525 38.26 6.80 8.78
CA ASN A 525 37.35 7.12 9.89
C ASN A 525 37.20 8.65 10.03
N PHE A 526 36.02 9.19 9.76
CA PHE A 526 35.75 10.63 9.90
C PHE A 526 34.35 10.89 10.48
N ASP A 527 34.28 11.41 11.70
CA ASP A 527 33.04 11.83 12.37
C ASP A 527 32.87 13.36 12.29
N TRP A 528 32.04 13.78 11.34
CA TRP A 528 31.76 15.17 11.05
C TRP A 528 30.98 15.92 12.14
N HIS A 529 30.31 15.21 13.07
CA HIS A 529 29.59 15.85 14.18
C HIS A 529 30.54 16.38 15.27
N ILE A 530 31.79 15.88 15.31
CA ILE A 530 32.78 16.21 16.36
C ILE A 530 34.01 16.93 15.78
N ALA A 531 34.27 16.84 14.46
CA ALA A 531 35.47 17.40 13.85
C ALA A 531 35.54 18.95 13.91
N SER A 532 36.50 19.46 14.68
CA SER A 532 36.98 20.85 14.61
C SER A 532 38.16 21.03 13.66
N ASP A 533 38.78 19.93 13.20
CA ASP A 533 39.93 19.89 12.29
C ASP A 533 39.62 18.96 11.11
N TRP A 534 39.57 19.53 9.92
CA TRP A 534 39.26 18.84 8.67
C TRP A 534 40.52 18.54 7.84
N THR A 535 41.70 18.98 8.28
CA THR A 535 42.98 18.83 7.57
C THR A 535 43.39 17.36 7.43
N SER A 536 43.04 16.50 8.39
CA SER A 536 43.28 15.04 8.32
C SER A 536 42.58 14.38 7.14
N LEU A 537 41.35 14.81 6.83
CA LEU A 537 40.61 14.34 5.66
C LEU A 537 41.34 14.75 4.38
N LYS A 538 41.69 16.03 4.21
CA LYS A 538 42.37 16.51 3.00
C LYS A 538 43.72 15.84 2.77
N ASN A 539 44.50 15.58 3.83
CA ASN A 539 45.78 14.88 3.72
C ASN A 539 45.63 13.41 3.26
N SER A 540 44.49 12.79 3.54
CA SER A 540 44.20 11.41 3.13
C SER A 540 43.73 11.32 1.67
N ILE A 541 43.28 12.43 1.09
CA ILE A 541 42.75 12.54 -0.29
C ILE A 541 43.22 13.84 -0.98
N PRO A 542 44.54 14.04 -1.14
CA PRO A 542 45.10 15.31 -1.61
C PRO A 542 44.67 15.68 -3.04
N HIS A 543 44.27 14.68 -3.84
CA HIS A 543 43.90 14.84 -5.25
C HIS A 543 42.41 15.16 -5.47
N CYS A 544 41.55 15.00 -4.45
CA CYS A 544 40.14 15.32 -4.57
C CYS A 544 39.91 16.83 -4.43
N ARG A 545 39.32 17.45 -5.45
CA ARG A 545 39.01 18.89 -5.48
C ARG A 545 37.51 19.19 -5.31
N THR A 546 36.67 18.17 -5.40
CA THR A 546 35.20 18.29 -5.39
C THR A 546 34.58 17.50 -4.23
N ALA A 547 33.66 18.13 -3.50
CA ALA A 547 32.89 17.54 -2.41
C ALA A 547 31.37 17.61 -2.68
N VAL A 548 30.64 16.52 -2.38
CA VAL A 548 29.20 16.38 -2.65
C VAL A 548 28.43 16.01 -1.38
N PHE A 549 27.35 16.74 -1.06
CA PHE A 549 26.45 16.49 0.08
C PHE A 549 25.03 16.19 -0.39
N LEU A 550 24.45 15.08 0.08
CA LEU A 550 23.17 14.56 -0.43
C LEU A 550 21.94 14.90 0.44
N ASP A 551 22.10 15.60 1.57
CA ASP A 551 21.07 15.67 2.62
C ASP A 551 20.95 17.05 3.30
N ASN A 552 21.14 18.16 2.56
CA ASN A 552 21.04 19.54 3.06
C ASN A 552 21.97 19.94 4.21
N ALA A 553 22.84 19.04 4.68
CA ALA A 553 23.72 19.29 5.82
C ALA A 553 24.80 20.36 5.57
N CYS A 554 25.15 20.65 4.32
CA CYS A 554 26.19 21.62 3.99
C CYS A 554 25.80 23.09 4.31
N CYS A 555 24.52 23.34 4.59
CA CYS A 555 24.00 24.67 4.94
C CYS A 555 24.38 25.12 6.35
N GLU A 556 24.89 24.21 7.20
CA GLU A 556 25.41 24.56 8.52
C GLU A 556 26.75 25.30 8.38
N ALA A 557 26.83 26.52 8.94
CA ALA A 557 27.99 27.42 8.77
C ALA A 557 29.33 26.78 9.18
N LYS A 558 29.32 25.90 10.18
CA LYS A 558 30.50 25.19 10.68
C LYS A 558 31.10 24.23 9.63
N ILE A 559 30.24 23.57 8.85
CA ILE A 559 30.63 22.61 7.81
C ILE A 559 31.18 23.35 6.59
N ARG A 560 30.48 24.40 6.14
CA ARG A 560 30.94 25.24 5.03
C ARG A 560 32.31 25.87 5.31
N ASN A 561 32.54 26.34 6.54
CA ASN A 561 33.82 26.92 6.94
C ASN A 561 34.94 25.87 6.98
N GLY A 562 34.67 24.66 7.49
CA GLY A 562 35.65 23.55 7.50
C GLY A 562 36.06 23.10 6.09
N LEU A 563 35.10 23.00 5.17
CA LEU A 563 35.35 22.62 3.78
C LEU A 563 36.17 23.67 3.00
N ASN A 564 35.88 24.96 3.22
CA ASN A 564 36.66 26.04 2.63
C ASN A 564 38.12 26.04 3.11
N GLN A 565 38.36 25.69 4.38
CA GLN A 565 39.71 25.57 4.94
C GLN A 565 40.48 24.36 4.38
N CYS A 566 39.78 23.34 3.88
CA CYS A 566 40.38 22.14 3.27
C CYS A 566 40.75 22.30 1.79
N GLY A 567 40.49 23.46 1.18
CA GLY A 567 40.86 23.72 -0.20
C GLY A 567 40.07 22.88 -1.22
N PHE A 568 38.81 22.57 -0.95
CA PHE A 568 37.89 22.08 -1.98
C PHE A 568 37.48 23.23 -2.91
N GLU A 569 37.62 23.02 -4.21
CA GLU A 569 37.36 24.03 -5.24
C GLU A 569 35.87 24.05 -5.63
N HIS A 570 35.18 22.92 -5.47
CA HIS A 570 33.78 22.76 -5.83
C HIS A 570 32.99 22.06 -4.71
N ILE A 571 31.92 22.72 -4.25
CA ILE A 571 30.97 22.15 -3.28
C ILE A 571 29.61 22.04 -3.94
N LEU A 572 29.10 20.81 -4.00
CA LEU A 572 27.79 20.47 -4.55
C LEU A 572 26.87 20.04 -3.41
N PHE A 573 25.65 20.58 -3.35
CA PHE A 573 24.65 20.12 -2.40
C PHE A 573 23.25 20.05 -3.00
N HIS A 574 22.44 19.19 -2.41
CA HIS A 574 21.06 18.91 -2.80
C HIS A 574 20.08 19.53 -1.80
N ASP A 575 19.13 20.32 -2.29
CA ASP A 575 17.99 20.87 -1.53
C ASP A 575 16.68 20.75 -2.33
N GLN A 576 15.66 20.10 -1.73
CA GLN A 576 14.30 19.99 -2.28
C GLN A 576 14.23 19.63 -3.78
N GLY A 577 15.11 18.72 -4.23
CA GLY A 577 15.14 18.24 -5.62
C GLY A 577 15.97 19.10 -6.60
N ASN A 578 16.72 20.10 -6.10
CA ASN A 578 17.63 20.91 -6.91
C ASN A 578 19.08 20.70 -6.47
N LEU A 579 19.98 20.60 -7.45
CA LEU A 579 21.42 20.53 -7.21
C LEU A 579 22.03 21.92 -7.39
N TYR A 580 22.70 22.41 -6.35
CA TYR A 580 23.36 23.71 -6.37
C TYR A 580 24.87 23.51 -6.38
N LEU A 581 25.52 24.04 -7.42
CA LEU A 581 26.96 24.24 -7.42
C LEU A 581 27.23 25.56 -6.72
N ILE A 582 27.98 25.52 -5.62
CA ILE A 582 28.61 26.71 -5.05
C ILE A 582 30.05 26.71 -5.55
N PRO A 583 30.40 27.57 -6.52
CA PRO A 583 31.80 27.91 -6.73
C PRO A 583 32.28 28.58 -5.45
N THR A 584 33.38 28.14 -4.86
CA THR A 584 33.95 28.76 -3.67
C THR A 584 34.49 30.19 -3.93
N VAL A 585 34.29 30.74 -5.13
CA VAL A 585 34.92 31.98 -5.61
C VAL A 585 33.90 33.09 -5.95
N HIS A 586 33.84 34.07 -5.05
CA HIS A 586 33.44 35.50 -5.14
C HIS A 586 32.00 35.93 -5.62
N PRO A 587 31.28 36.80 -4.85
CA PRO A 587 29.88 37.21 -5.08
C PRO A 587 29.51 37.90 -6.41
N SER A 588 30.50 38.37 -7.18
CA SER A 588 30.28 39.20 -8.39
C SER A 588 29.81 38.40 -9.62
N LEU A 589 29.98 37.08 -9.64
CA LEU A 589 29.53 36.21 -10.74
C LEU A 589 28.01 35.93 -10.68
N PHE A 590 27.42 35.94 -9.48
CA PHE A 590 25.99 35.66 -9.24
C PHE A 590 25.05 36.65 -9.95
N ARG A 591 25.43 37.94 -10.00
CA ARG A 591 24.66 38.98 -10.72
C ARG A 591 24.69 38.80 -12.24
N ARG A 592 25.76 38.26 -12.83
CA ARG A 592 25.89 38.08 -14.28
C ARG A 592 25.10 36.89 -14.80
N LEU A 593 25.07 35.78 -14.04
CA LEU A 593 24.28 34.59 -14.40
C LEU A 593 22.77 34.81 -14.26
N TRP A 594 22.33 35.56 -13.24
CA TRP A 594 20.91 35.88 -13.08
C TRP A 594 20.38 36.80 -14.21
N MET A 595 21.21 37.71 -14.73
CA MET A 595 20.83 38.57 -15.86
C MET A 595 20.74 37.83 -17.20
N LEU A 596 21.58 36.82 -17.45
CA LEU A 596 21.52 35.98 -18.66
C LEU A 596 20.33 35.02 -18.68
N ALA A 597 19.90 34.52 -17.51
CA ALA A 597 18.70 33.70 -17.41
C ALA A 597 17.40 34.49 -17.69
N ARG A 598 17.38 35.79 -17.37
CA ARG A 598 16.20 36.65 -17.53
C ARG A 598 15.96 37.08 -18.98
N SER A 599 16.99 37.17 -19.82
CA SER A 599 16.87 37.53 -21.24
C SER A 599 16.40 36.35 -22.12
N SER A 600 16.61 35.12 -21.68
CA SER A 600 16.23 33.90 -22.41
C SER A 600 14.74 33.55 -22.29
N PHE A 601 14.05 34.05 -21.25
CA PHE A 601 12.62 33.79 -21.00
C PHE A 601 11.64 34.76 -21.71
N ARG A 602 12.13 35.78 -22.44
CA ARG A 602 11.28 36.71 -23.22
C ARG A 602 11.28 36.49 -24.74
N ARG A 603 11.98 35.48 -25.26
CA ARG A 603 12.05 35.18 -26.72
C ARG A 603 11.46 33.83 -27.15
N ARG A 604 10.68 33.18 -26.29
CA ARG A 604 9.77 32.07 -26.69
C ARG A 604 8.39 32.31 -26.09
N ALA A 605 7.71 33.32 -26.63
CA ALA A 605 6.26 33.45 -26.68
C ALA A 605 5.91 33.68 -28.15
#